data_AF-A0A507CF16-F1
#
_entry.id   AF-A0A507CF16-F1
#
_cell.length_a   1.000
_cell.length_b   1.000
_cell.length_c   1.000
_cell.angle_alpha   90.00
_cell.angle_beta   90.00
_cell.angle_gamma   90.00
#
_symmetry.space_group_name_H-M   'P 1'
#
loop_
_entity.id
_entity.type
_entity.pdbx_description
1 polymer ?
#
loop_
_entity_poly.entity_id
_entity_poly.type
_entity_poly.pdbx_seq_one_letter_code
_entity_poly.pdbx_strand_id
1 'polypeptide(L)'
;MYRISSIKGRRSPALLLILCTTALVLLVSFAVPAQAQLRSGYRCDPNACKAPTCKCASTQAPWNPSSTKLPMLATLTFDDAINSVVLPSILGTLGNHTNPNGCPLSATFFVSTQYTDFSLVQQFYAAGHEIAVHTVHHYSDPSSDEIESALTAISKWAGIPQSRIRGFRTPFLNYTTSTFQSLLANGHFLYDSSMPTGAVPVWPHTLDNGFALDCVTGTCDPTAKLPGLWEVAMSDLLNPDGTLNASMDPEGSSSGIVNLLKSNFIRHYQDPNRVPFGLYIHAASGTVDPTRIQAYSEFISWTQATYPDVYWINNQQLLSFMTTPPPTDSSPHPSLGCTIYLPSPSNSEICDGRSNTGTSDFSTTDSSLLSSCYFPMTQSSTRTCFGCPSNFPNTTGSGIGPVPSRSSSTRAFVPDLGCPGTGVWDPIAAKCVDLPVLVIGNGAILGGLNMTGPNAVPRNNATGTTAPGTNGGKVSTSASSASSATSSLQLSWAVIMNIADGVRRVSRVIPHLMIGITDIWMMINVGRRGLNGFIGGYGVARRYYQEKPYIRMEWDAKKASKGEWDMVIDKMRAICGNDHTYIGDTTGMRWRGREHIVNVVMEYLKSGDSILQVFTDALRIRQSSK
;
A
#
# COMPACT_ATOMS: atom_id res chain seq x y z
N MET A 1 -20.90 10.01 -90.71
CA MET A 1 -22.10 9.22 -90.36
C MET A 1 -21.88 8.71 -88.94
N TYR A 2 -22.61 9.05 -87.88
CA TYR A 2 -23.96 9.57 -87.68
C TYR A 2 -23.99 10.56 -86.49
N ARG A 3 -24.99 11.45 -86.50
CA ARG A 3 -25.23 12.52 -85.52
C ARG A 3 -25.82 12.01 -84.19
N ILE A 4 -25.51 12.80 -83.16
CA ILE A 4 -26.17 12.94 -81.86
C ILE A 4 -27.69 13.09 -82.01
N SER A 5 -28.45 12.54 -81.06
CA SER A 5 -29.76 13.07 -80.69
C SER A 5 -29.96 13.01 -79.17
N SER A 6 -30.30 14.17 -78.63
CA SER A 6 -30.58 14.49 -77.23
C SER A 6 -31.98 14.03 -76.84
N ILE A 7 -32.12 13.41 -75.66
CA ILE A 7 -33.38 13.30 -74.95
C ILE A 7 -33.23 13.99 -73.60
N LYS A 8 -33.97 15.09 -73.44
CA LYS A 8 -34.21 15.78 -72.17
C LYS A 8 -35.07 14.88 -71.28
N GLY A 9 -34.55 14.51 -70.12
CA GLY A 9 -35.32 13.94 -69.01
C GLY A 9 -35.01 14.68 -67.72
N ARG A 10 -35.97 15.49 -67.24
CA ARG A 10 -35.97 16.12 -65.92
C ARG A 10 -35.70 15.05 -64.85
N ARG A 11 -34.58 15.15 -64.12
CA ARG A 11 -34.36 14.43 -62.88
C ARG A 11 -34.40 15.42 -61.73
N SER A 12 -35.40 15.26 -60.87
CA SER A 12 -35.58 16.03 -59.63
C SER A 12 -34.40 15.78 -58.67
N PRO A 13 -33.87 16.80 -57.98
CA PRO A 13 -32.72 16.66 -57.07
C PRO A 13 -33.05 15.90 -55.78
N ALA A 14 -34.30 15.50 -55.57
CA ALA A 14 -34.76 14.83 -54.35
C ALA A 14 -34.32 13.36 -54.22
N LEU A 15 -33.97 12.67 -55.32
CA LEU A 15 -33.65 11.24 -55.27
C LEU A 15 -32.18 10.94 -54.95
N LEU A 16 -31.27 11.92 -55.11
CA LEU A 16 -29.84 11.75 -54.77
C LEU A 16 -29.55 12.00 -53.29
N LEU A 17 -30.43 12.72 -52.58
CA LEU A 17 -30.30 12.96 -51.12
C LEU A 17 -30.75 11.76 -50.27
N ILE A 18 -31.60 10.89 -50.80
CA ILE A 18 -32.13 9.73 -50.06
C ILE A 18 -31.14 8.56 -50.09
N LEU A 19 -30.32 8.42 -51.14
CA LEU A 19 -29.29 7.39 -51.21
C LEU A 19 -28.03 7.71 -50.39
N CYS A 20 -27.74 8.99 -50.11
CA CYS A 20 -26.66 9.40 -49.20
C CYS A 20 -27.06 9.33 -47.71
N THR A 21 -28.35 9.36 -47.38
CA THR A 21 -28.82 9.27 -45.98
C THR A 21 -28.99 7.83 -45.50
N THR A 22 -29.23 6.87 -46.40
CA THR A 22 -29.26 5.44 -46.03
C THR A 22 -27.87 4.79 -45.94
N ALA A 23 -26.85 5.36 -46.60
CA ALA A 23 -25.47 4.87 -46.52
C ALA A 23 -24.69 5.41 -45.30
N LEU A 24 -25.15 6.52 -44.70
CA LEU A 24 -24.50 7.12 -43.52
C LEU A 24 -25.04 6.56 -42.18
N VAL A 25 -26.14 5.79 -42.21
CA VAL A 25 -26.78 5.22 -41.01
C VAL A 25 -26.29 3.80 -40.69
N LEU A 26 -25.44 3.20 -41.53
CA LEU A 26 -24.95 1.81 -41.36
C LEU A 26 -23.45 1.67 -41.03
N LEU A 27 -22.75 2.76 -40.70
CA LEU A 27 -21.35 2.73 -40.26
C LEU A 27 -21.09 3.54 -38.98
N VAL A 28 -22.08 3.58 -38.08
CA VAL A 28 -21.79 3.73 -36.66
C VAL A 28 -22.00 2.37 -36.02
N SER A 29 -21.08 1.45 -36.31
CA SER A 29 -20.73 0.44 -35.32
C SER A 29 -20.23 1.23 -34.13
N PHE A 30 -21.12 1.60 -33.22
CA PHE A 30 -20.71 1.83 -31.85
C PHE A 30 -19.95 0.56 -31.49
N ALA A 31 -18.63 0.66 -31.41
CA ALA A 31 -17.88 -0.20 -30.53
C ALA A 31 -18.49 0.09 -29.17
N VAL A 32 -19.53 -0.67 -28.81
CA VAL A 32 -19.91 -0.83 -27.41
C VAL A 32 -18.59 -1.22 -26.77
N PRO A 33 -18.00 -0.38 -25.90
CA PRO A 33 -16.79 -0.78 -25.22
C PRO A 33 -17.12 -2.12 -24.59
N ALA A 34 -16.34 -3.16 -24.92
CA ALA A 34 -16.54 -4.50 -24.39
C ALA A 34 -16.82 -4.32 -22.89
N GLN A 35 -18.03 -4.67 -22.44
CA GLN A 35 -18.38 -4.53 -21.04
C GLN A 35 -17.25 -5.21 -20.27
N ALA A 36 -16.56 -4.42 -19.46
CA ALA A 36 -15.42 -4.85 -18.68
C ALA A 36 -15.89 -6.09 -17.88
N GLN A 37 -15.41 -7.27 -18.28
CA GLN A 37 -16.09 -8.52 -17.92
C GLN A 37 -15.44 -9.06 -16.66
N LEU A 38 -16.25 -9.19 -15.60
CA LEU A 38 -15.86 -9.92 -14.39
C LEU A 38 -15.41 -11.34 -14.78
N ARG A 39 -14.59 -11.95 -13.92
CA ARG A 39 -14.05 -13.29 -14.13
C ARG A 39 -15.14 -14.29 -14.51
N SER A 40 -14.86 -15.08 -15.54
CA SER A 40 -15.75 -16.16 -15.97
C SER A 40 -16.01 -17.14 -14.82
N GLY A 41 -17.28 -17.28 -14.44
CA GLY A 41 -17.70 -18.13 -13.33
C GLY A 41 -18.04 -17.40 -12.03
N TYR A 42 -17.74 -16.10 -11.91
CA TYR A 42 -18.25 -15.31 -10.78
C TYR A 42 -19.78 -15.27 -10.79
N ARG A 43 -20.39 -15.49 -9.62
CA ARG A 43 -21.84 -15.49 -9.42
C ARG A 43 -22.14 -14.77 -8.11
N CYS A 44 -22.95 -13.73 -8.18
CA CYS A 44 -23.45 -13.02 -7.01
C CYS A 44 -24.91 -12.65 -7.26
N ASP A 45 -25.79 -12.96 -6.31
CA ASP A 45 -27.18 -12.51 -6.33
C ASP A 45 -27.27 -11.16 -5.62
N PRO A 46 -27.52 -10.04 -6.34
CA PRO A 46 -27.61 -8.71 -5.73
C PRO A 46 -28.83 -8.56 -4.79
N ASN A 47 -29.81 -9.47 -4.85
CA ASN A 47 -30.94 -9.46 -3.90
C ASN A 47 -30.58 -10.05 -2.54
N ALA A 48 -29.65 -11.01 -2.53
CA ALA A 48 -29.13 -11.65 -1.32
C ALA A 48 -27.92 -10.89 -0.73
N CYS A 49 -27.04 -10.38 -1.58
CA CYS A 49 -25.83 -9.65 -1.19
C CYS A 49 -26.09 -8.14 -1.15
N LYS A 50 -26.49 -7.63 0.03
CA LYS A 50 -26.87 -6.23 0.23
C LYS A 50 -25.97 -5.51 1.23
N ALA A 51 -25.69 -4.25 0.92
CA ALA A 51 -24.95 -3.37 1.82
C ALA A 51 -25.73 -3.19 3.14
N PRO A 52 -25.05 -2.93 4.28
CA PRO A 52 -23.62 -2.68 4.40
C PRO A 52 -22.75 -3.94 4.48
N THR A 53 -23.31 -5.12 4.73
CA THR A 53 -22.51 -6.31 5.05
C THR A 53 -22.03 -7.09 3.82
N CYS A 54 -22.66 -6.93 2.67
CA CYS A 54 -22.29 -7.61 1.43
C CYS A 54 -22.50 -6.69 0.22
N LYS A 55 -21.57 -6.69 -0.74
CA LYS A 55 -21.79 -6.00 -2.02
C LYS A 55 -21.19 -6.83 -3.15
N CYS A 56 -21.98 -7.13 -4.18
CA CYS A 56 -21.48 -7.80 -5.38
C CYS A 56 -20.47 -6.92 -6.12
N ALA A 57 -19.45 -7.53 -6.72
CA ALA A 57 -18.59 -6.84 -7.67
C ALA A 57 -19.41 -6.32 -8.84
N SER A 58 -19.18 -5.06 -9.20
CA SER A 58 -19.92 -4.42 -10.28
C SER A 58 -19.12 -3.24 -10.82
N THR A 59 -19.28 -2.99 -12.12
CA THR A 59 -18.88 -1.73 -12.75
C THR A 59 -19.96 -0.66 -12.60
N GLN A 60 -21.18 -1.05 -12.19
CA GLN A 60 -22.29 -0.12 -11.97
C GLN A 60 -22.13 0.62 -10.65
N ALA A 61 -22.57 1.89 -10.65
CA ALA A 61 -22.61 2.70 -9.45
C ALA A 61 -23.37 2.00 -8.31
N PRO A 62 -22.97 2.20 -7.04
CA PRO A 62 -23.61 1.57 -5.90
C PRO A 62 -25.09 1.94 -5.73
N TRP A 63 -25.51 3.08 -6.29
CA TRP A 63 -26.84 3.67 -6.18
C TRP A 63 -27.38 4.04 -7.57
N ASN A 64 -28.70 4.03 -7.75
CA ASN A 64 -29.33 4.40 -9.02
C ASN A 64 -29.19 5.92 -9.28
N PRO A 65 -28.51 6.36 -10.35
CA PRO A 65 -28.20 7.77 -10.61
C PRO A 65 -29.40 8.62 -11.08
N SER A 66 -30.62 8.09 -11.10
CA SER A 66 -31.77 8.72 -11.78
C SER A 66 -32.21 10.10 -11.24
N SER A 67 -31.72 10.55 -10.07
CA SER A 67 -32.03 11.88 -9.52
C SER A 67 -30.81 12.72 -9.10
N THR A 68 -29.62 12.12 -8.97
CA THR A 68 -28.46 12.76 -8.35
C THR A 68 -27.25 12.54 -9.24
N LYS A 69 -26.58 13.62 -9.68
CA LYS A 69 -25.30 13.48 -10.39
C LYS A 69 -24.30 12.81 -9.43
N LEU A 70 -23.92 11.58 -9.74
CA LEU A 70 -22.93 10.80 -9.01
C LEU A 70 -21.60 11.58 -9.02
N PRO A 71 -20.99 11.96 -7.89
CA PRO A 71 -19.69 12.63 -7.90
C PRO A 71 -18.60 11.69 -8.45
N MET A 72 -17.52 12.26 -8.96
CA MET A 72 -16.33 11.47 -9.28
C MET A 72 -15.46 11.35 -8.03
N LEU A 73 -15.30 10.13 -7.52
CA LEU A 73 -14.47 9.87 -6.36
C LEU A 73 -13.05 9.52 -6.81
N ALA A 74 -12.05 10.12 -6.18
CA ALA A 74 -10.65 9.81 -6.38
C ALA A 74 -9.99 9.46 -5.04
N THR A 75 -9.12 8.46 -5.05
CA THR A 75 -8.35 8.03 -3.88
C THR A 75 -6.86 8.26 -4.14
N LEU A 76 -6.16 8.80 -3.15
CA LEU A 76 -4.71 8.92 -3.13
C LEU A 76 -4.18 8.03 -2.01
N THR A 77 -3.22 7.16 -2.32
CA THR A 77 -2.58 6.33 -1.30
C THR A 77 -1.07 6.45 -1.32
N PHE A 78 -0.48 6.36 -0.14
CA PHE A 78 0.96 6.24 0.04
C PHE A 78 1.29 4.94 0.75
N ASP A 79 2.27 4.22 0.23
CA ASP A 79 2.74 2.97 0.80
C ASP A 79 4.12 3.15 1.47
N ASP A 80 4.45 2.21 2.34
CA ASP A 80 5.71 2.08 3.10
C ASP A 80 5.87 3.02 4.30
N ALA A 81 7.12 3.19 4.72
CA ALA A 81 7.52 3.88 5.92
C ALA A 81 7.37 5.39 5.80
N ILE A 82 6.76 6.02 6.81
CA ILE A 82 6.67 7.47 6.91
C ILE A 82 7.84 7.97 7.76
N ASN A 83 8.72 8.79 7.19
CA ASN A 83 9.84 9.40 7.91
C ASN A 83 10.25 10.74 7.28
N SER A 84 11.24 11.40 7.87
CA SER A 84 11.73 12.71 7.43
C SER A 84 12.28 12.73 6.01
N VAL A 85 12.75 11.59 5.48
CA VAL A 85 13.30 11.51 4.11
C VAL A 85 12.20 11.63 3.07
N VAL A 86 11.06 10.96 3.30
CA VAL A 86 9.92 10.95 2.36
C VAL A 86 8.88 12.04 2.65
N LEU A 87 8.95 12.67 3.82
CA LEU A 87 8.00 13.72 4.23
C LEU A 87 7.85 14.85 3.19
N PRO A 88 8.92 15.40 2.57
CA PRO A 88 8.77 16.41 1.53
C PRO A 88 7.99 15.91 0.30
N SER A 89 8.14 14.62 -0.06
CA SER A 89 7.41 14.02 -1.17
C SER A 89 5.92 13.87 -0.85
N ILE A 90 5.60 13.43 0.37
CA ILE A 90 4.20 13.33 0.85
C ILE A 90 3.54 14.71 0.84
N LEU A 91 4.15 15.69 1.52
CA LEU A 91 3.61 17.04 1.63
C LEU A 91 3.50 17.74 0.26
N GLY A 92 4.48 17.52 -0.63
CA GLY A 92 4.47 18.06 -1.98
C GLY A 92 3.35 17.51 -2.85
N THR A 93 2.95 16.24 -2.66
CA THR A 93 1.80 15.65 -3.37
C THR A 93 0.47 16.08 -2.74
N LEU A 94 0.36 16.07 -1.41
CA LEU A 94 -0.86 16.48 -0.70
C LEU A 94 -1.21 17.95 -0.93
N GLY A 95 -0.21 18.84 -0.97
CA GLY A 95 -0.38 20.26 -1.22
C GLY A 95 -1.45 20.92 -0.33
N ASN A 96 -2.04 22.00 -0.83
CA ASN A 96 -3.21 22.66 -0.24
C ASN A 96 -4.47 22.37 -1.07
N HIS A 97 -4.66 21.10 -1.44
CA HIS A 97 -5.79 20.66 -2.26
C HIS A 97 -7.07 20.61 -1.42
N THR A 98 -8.17 21.16 -1.95
CA THR A 98 -9.45 21.27 -1.24
C THR A 98 -10.58 20.72 -2.10
N ASN A 99 -11.42 19.86 -1.52
CA ASN A 99 -12.61 19.31 -2.14
C ASN A 99 -13.73 20.36 -2.31
N PRO A 100 -14.72 20.15 -3.19
CA PRO A 100 -15.78 21.13 -3.48
C PRO A 100 -16.60 21.61 -2.27
N ASN A 101 -16.65 20.81 -1.19
CA ASN A 101 -17.33 21.18 0.05
C ASN A 101 -16.46 22.00 1.02
N GLY A 102 -15.20 22.28 0.69
CA GLY A 102 -14.26 22.99 1.56
C GLY A 102 -13.42 22.07 2.46
N CYS A 103 -13.62 20.75 2.40
CA CYS A 103 -12.75 19.80 3.11
C CYS A 103 -11.38 19.71 2.45
N PRO A 104 -10.27 19.63 3.21
CA PRO A 104 -8.98 19.25 2.65
C PRO A 104 -9.06 17.89 1.94
N LEU A 105 -8.18 17.68 0.96
CA LEU A 105 -7.95 16.35 0.40
C LEU A 105 -7.58 15.37 1.53
N SER A 106 -8.22 14.20 1.55
CA SER A 106 -7.84 13.10 2.44
C SER A 106 -7.22 11.96 1.63
N ALA A 107 -6.24 11.29 2.22
CA ALA A 107 -5.45 10.23 1.61
C ALA A 107 -5.39 9.04 2.57
N THR A 108 -5.02 7.87 2.06
CA THR A 108 -4.80 6.66 2.87
C THR A 108 -3.32 6.30 2.89
N PHE A 109 -2.75 6.11 4.07
CA PHE A 109 -1.36 5.68 4.26
C PHE A 109 -1.31 4.21 4.68
N PHE A 110 -0.75 3.34 3.84
CA PHE A 110 -0.47 1.95 4.17
C PHE A 110 0.93 1.87 4.78
N VAL A 111 0.99 1.87 6.11
CA VAL A 111 2.25 2.08 6.85
C VAL A 111 2.93 0.76 7.19
N SER A 112 4.19 0.61 6.74
CA SER A 112 5.09 -0.44 7.22
C SER A 112 5.83 0.05 8.47
N THR A 113 6.09 -0.82 9.45
CA THR A 113 6.65 -0.32 10.73
C THR A 113 8.15 0.01 10.67
N GLN A 114 8.92 -0.68 9.82
CA GLN A 114 10.36 -0.48 9.75
C GLN A 114 10.69 0.91 9.22
N TYR A 115 11.57 1.63 9.92
CA TYR A 115 11.97 3.01 9.60
C TYR A 115 10.85 4.06 9.65
N THR A 116 9.69 3.71 10.20
CA THR A 116 8.60 4.65 10.40
C THR A 116 8.81 5.49 11.65
N ASP A 117 8.59 6.79 11.47
CA ASP A 117 8.44 7.77 12.52
C ASP A 117 6.97 7.87 12.94
N PHE A 118 6.62 7.27 14.08
CA PHE A 118 5.22 7.20 14.51
C PHE A 118 4.65 8.55 14.96
N SER A 119 5.48 9.57 15.22
CA SER A 119 4.98 10.92 15.45
C SER A 119 4.41 11.52 14.16
N LEU A 120 5.04 11.27 13.01
CA LEU A 120 4.51 11.72 11.71
C LEU A 120 3.22 10.97 11.35
N VAL A 121 3.17 9.66 11.64
CA VAL A 121 1.93 8.87 11.47
C VAL A 121 0.77 9.46 12.29
N GLN A 122 1.03 9.85 13.54
CA GLN A 122 0.05 10.51 14.39
C GLN A 122 -0.40 11.86 13.81
N GLN A 123 0.53 12.66 13.29
CA GLN A 123 0.22 13.95 12.67
C GLN A 123 -0.64 13.80 11.41
N PHE A 124 -0.34 12.83 10.53
CA PHE A 124 -1.18 12.56 9.35
C PHE A 124 -2.58 12.08 9.75
N TYR A 125 -2.69 11.21 10.76
CA TYR A 125 -3.99 10.83 11.31
C TYR A 125 -4.76 12.04 11.87
N ALA A 126 -4.07 12.90 12.63
CA ALA A 126 -4.64 14.09 13.23
C ALA A 126 -5.11 15.13 12.18
N ALA A 127 -4.44 15.18 11.03
CA ALA A 127 -4.80 16.00 9.87
C ALA A 127 -5.99 15.43 9.06
N GLY A 128 -6.55 14.29 9.46
CA GLY A 128 -7.74 13.70 8.82
C GLY A 128 -7.44 12.73 7.68
N HIS A 129 -6.20 12.26 7.56
CA HIS A 129 -5.86 11.15 6.68
C HIS A 129 -6.17 9.80 7.34
N GLU A 130 -6.39 8.78 6.52
CA GLU A 130 -6.53 7.42 6.99
C GLU A 130 -5.16 6.75 7.17
N ILE A 131 -4.99 6.00 8.26
CA ILE A 131 -3.83 5.13 8.48
C ILE A 131 -4.28 3.67 8.43
N ALA A 132 -3.59 2.89 7.61
CA ALA A 132 -3.81 1.48 7.32
C ALA A 132 -2.50 0.67 7.50
N VAL A 133 -2.60 -0.65 7.57
CA VAL A 133 -1.47 -1.54 7.87
C VAL A 133 -0.78 -2.03 6.60
N HIS A 134 0.56 -2.03 6.63
CA HIS A 134 1.42 -2.59 5.57
C HIS A 134 2.55 -3.48 6.14
N THR A 135 2.24 -4.27 7.17
CA THR A 135 3.12 -5.26 7.85
C THR A 135 4.31 -4.66 8.61
N VAL A 136 5.06 -5.50 9.34
CA VAL A 136 6.20 -5.03 10.12
C VAL A 136 7.42 -4.83 9.22
N HIS A 137 7.78 -5.90 8.50
CA HIS A 137 9.03 -5.99 7.74
C HIS A 137 8.85 -5.89 6.22
N HIS A 138 7.64 -5.65 5.73
CA HIS A 138 7.35 -5.52 4.30
C HIS A 138 7.71 -6.81 3.52
N TYR A 139 7.28 -7.96 4.03
CA TYR A 139 7.46 -9.26 3.38
C TYR A 139 6.33 -9.58 2.40
N SER A 140 6.68 -10.24 1.29
CA SER A 140 5.73 -10.55 0.21
C SER A 140 4.64 -11.56 0.60
N ASP A 141 4.88 -12.44 1.56
CA ASP A 141 3.87 -13.37 2.10
C ASP A 141 3.85 -13.23 3.63
N PRO A 142 3.15 -12.20 4.15
CA PRO A 142 3.20 -11.89 5.57
C PRO A 142 2.39 -12.89 6.39
N SER A 143 2.97 -13.34 7.51
CA SER A 143 2.26 -14.13 8.50
C SER A 143 1.17 -13.30 9.21
N SER A 144 0.25 -13.97 9.91
CA SER A 144 -0.69 -13.28 10.80
C SER A 144 0.02 -12.38 11.82
N ASP A 145 1.18 -12.82 12.31
CA ASP A 145 1.97 -12.10 13.33
C ASP A 145 2.59 -10.82 12.76
N GLU A 146 2.99 -10.80 11.48
CA GLU A 146 3.42 -9.57 10.77
C GLU A 146 2.31 -8.54 10.70
N ILE A 147 1.07 -8.99 10.46
CA ILE A 147 -0.09 -8.12 10.31
C ILE A 147 -0.52 -7.57 11.68
N GLU A 148 -0.67 -8.44 12.68
CA GLU A 148 -1.14 -8.06 14.01
C GLU A 148 -0.11 -7.21 14.78
N SER A 149 1.18 -7.51 14.62
CA SER A 149 2.26 -6.71 15.22
C SER A 149 2.33 -5.31 14.62
N ALA A 150 2.11 -5.18 13.30
CA ALA A 150 2.07 -3.87 12.66
C ALA A 150 0.87 -3.04 13.10
N LEU A 151 -0.32 -3.66 13.16
CA LEU A 151 -1.53 -3.03 13.71
C LEU A 151 -1.27 -2.51 15.13
N THR A 152 -0.66 -3.32 15.98
CA THR A 152 -0.40 -2.94 17.37
C THR A 152 0.65 -1.83 17.47
N ALA A 153 1.73 -1.91 16.69
CA ALA A 153 2.75 -0.87 16.66
C ALA A 153 2.13 0.48 16.22
N ILE A 154 1.35 0.51 15.14
CA ILE A 154 0.66 1.73 14.70
C ILE A 154 -0.26 2.25 15.80
N SER A 155 -1.11 1.41 16.39
CA SER A 155 -2.03 1.86 17.43
C SER A 155 -1.31 2.40 18.68
N LYS A 156 -0.34 1.67 19.20
CA LYS A 156 0.28 1.98 20.50
C LYS A 156 1.43 2.98 20.38
N TRP A 157 2.12 3.05 19.24
CA TRP A 157 3.27 3.94 19.06
C TRP A 157 2.88 5.26 18.39
N ALA A 158 1.85 5.29 17.53
CA ALA A 158 1.29 6.56 17.01
C ALA A 158 0.09 7.06 17.82
N GLY A 159 -0.44 6.28 18.77
CA GLY A 159 -1.59 6.72 19.57
C GLY A 159 -2.90 6.80 18.81
N ILE A 160 -3.04 5.96 17.78
CA ILE A 160 -4.26 5.88 16.98
C ILE A 160 -5.17 4.81 17.59
N PRO A 161 -6.46 5.11 17.83
CA PRO A 161 -7.40 4.10 18.30
C PRO A 161 -7.37 2.90 17.38
N GLN A 162 -7.19 1.71 17.94
CA GLN A 162 -7.10 0.51 17.12
C GLN A 162 -8.34 0.40 16.22
N SER A 163 -9.53 0.72 16.72
CA SER A 163 -10.79 0.71 15.94
C SER A 163 -10.82 1.62 14.70
N ARG A 164 -9.83 2.51 14.51
CA ARG A 164 -9.69 3.41 13.36
C ARG A 164 -8.74 2.88 12.28
N ILE A 165 -7.97 1.84 12.58
CA ILE A 165 -6.97 1.25 11.66
C ILE A 165 -7.62 0.05 10.96
N ARG A 166 -8.38 0.31 9.91
CA ARG A 166 -9.31 -0.70 9.32
C ARG A 166 -8.87 -1.23 7.95
N GLY A 167 -7.88 -0.60 7.34
CA GLY A 167 -7.34 -1.00 6.04
C GLY A 167 -6.09 -1.86 6.15
N PHE A 168 -5.92 -2.72 5.15
CA PHE A 168 -4.70 -3.47 4.92
C PHE A 168 -4.30 -3.42 3.44
N ARG A 169 -3.00 -3.48 3.18
CA ARG A 169 -2.45 -3.76 1.86
C ARG A 169 -1.26 -4.70 2.02
N THR A 170 -1.17 -5.70 1.15
CA THR A 170 -0.09 -6.68 1.16
C THR A 170 1.15 -6.08 0.47
N PRO A 171 2.35 -6.19 1.07
CA PRO A 171 3.60 -5.80 0.43
C PRO A 171 3.76 -6.39 -0.97
N PHE A 172 4.25 -5.56 -1.89
CA PHE A 172 4.42 -5.89 -3.31
C PHE A 172 3.14 -6.32 -4.04
N LEU A 173 1.97 -6.08 -3.44
CA LEU A 173 0.68 -6.59 -3.92
C LEU A 173 0.69 -8.12 -4.09
N ASN A 174 1.55 -8.84 -3.34
CA ASN A 174 1.71 -10.29 -3.42
C ASN A 174 0.77 -11.00 -2.44
N TYR A 175 -0.53 -10.68 -2.52
CA TYR A 175 -1.54 -11.28 -1.68
C TYR A 175 -1.76 -12.76 -1.98
N THR A 176 -2.17 -13.50 -0.97
CA THR A 176 -2.63 -14.89 -1.10
C THR A 176 -4.00 -15.05 -0.46
N THR A 177 -4.71 -16.13 -0.79
CA THR A 177 -5.95 -16.48 -0.08
C THR A 177 -5.72 -16.64 1.43
N SER A 178 -4.56 -17.15 1.85
CA SER A 178 -4.17 -17.23 3.27
C SER A 178 -3.94 -15.87 3.92
N THR A 179 -3.42 -14.89 3.17
CA THR A 179 -3.31 -13.50 3.66
C THR A 179 -4.70 -12.97 4.02
N PHE A 180 -5.68 -13.10 3.12
CA PHE A 180 -7.05 -12.62 3.38
C PHE A 180 -7.77 -13.41 4.47
N GLN A 181 -7.55 -14.72 4.56
CA GLN A 181 -8.03 -15.53 5.69
C GLN A 181 -7.44 -15.05 7.02
N SER A 182 -6.18 -14.61 7.03
CA SER A 182 -5.55 -14.03 8.23
C SER A 182 -6.20 -12.70 8.62
N LEU A 183 -6.56 -11.86 7.66
CA LEU A 183 -7.34 -10.62 7.92
C LEU A 183 -8.70 -10.93 8.55
N LEU A 184 -9.42 -11.92 8.01
CA LEU A 184 -10.70 -12.38 8.56
C LEU A 184 -10.55 -12.97 9.96
N ALA A 185 -9.54 -13.80 10.18
CA ALA A 185 -9.30 -14.45 11.46
C ALA A 185 -8.90 -13.43 12.56
N ASN A 186 -8.17 -12.38 12.18
CA ASN A 186 -7.86 -11.26 13.06
C ASN A 186 -9.12 -10.46 13.44
N GLY A 187 -10.13 -10.42 12.56
CA GLY A 187 -11.45 -9.79 12.82
C GLY A 187 -11.42 -8.27 12.92
N HIS A 188 -10.25 -7.66 12.71
CA HIS A 188 -10.04 -6.22 12.84
C HIS A 188 -10.13 -5.47 11.51
N PHE A 189 -9.69 -6.07 10.42
CA PHE A 189 -9.66 -5.38 9.13
C PHE A 189 -11.05 -5.35 8.50
N LEU A 190 -11.41 -4.19 7.94
CA LEU A 190 -12.63 -4.00 7.16
C LEU A 190 -12.38 -4.32 5.69
N TYR A 191 -11.22 -3.91 5.18
CA TYR A 191 -10.93 -4.01 3.76
C TYR A 191 -9.45 -4.32 3.49
N ASP A 192 -9.24 -4.95 2.34
CA ASP A 192 -7.96 -5.04 1.65
C ASP A 192 -7.96 -4.12 0.43
N SER A 193 -6.78 -3.66 0.03
CA SER A 193 -6.57 -2.95 -1.23
C SER A 193 -5.29 -3.45 -1.88
N SER A 194 -5.19 -4.76 -2.13
CA SER A 194 -4.00 -5.37 -2.71
C SER A 194 -4.20 -5.85 -4.13
N MET A 195 -5.43 -5.86 -4.68
CA MET A 195 -5.72 -6.53 -5.95
C MET A 195 -5.75 -5.56 -7.14
N PRO A 196 -4.76 -5.60 -8.06
CA PRO A 196 -4.89 -4.94 -9.35
C PRO A 196 -6.02 -5.55 -10.18
N THR A 197 -6.74 -4.71 -10.93
CA THR A 197 -7.91 -5.15 -11.70
C THR A 197 -7.62 -5.39 -13.18
N GLY A 198 -6.39 -5.11 -13.64
CA GLY A 198 -6.12 -4.88 -15.06
C GLY A 198 -6.93 -3.70 -15.58
N ALA A 199 -7.33 -3.77 -16.84
CA ALA A 199 -8.06 -2.70 -17.53
C ALA A 199 -9.54 -2.55 -17.10
N VAL A 200 -10.04 -3.37 -16.16
CA VAL A 200 -11.46 -3.44 -15.77
C VAL A 200 -11.68 -2.76 -14.42
N PRO A 201 -12.07 -1.47 -14.38
CA PRO A 201 -12.34 -0.81 -13.12
C PRO A 201 -13.64 -1.34 -12.50
N VAL A 202 -13.63 -1.64 -11.21
CA VAL A 202 -14.81 -2.06 -10.44
C VAL A 202 -14.99 -1.20 -9.20
N TRP A 203 -16.24 -0.98 -8.79
CA TRP A 203 -16.50 -0.40 -7.48
C TRP A 203 -16.02 -1.36 -6.37
N PRO A 204 -15.69 -0.84 -5.17
CA PRO A 204 -15.41 -1.69 -4.03
C PRO A 204 -16.54 -2.67 -3.79
N HIS A 205 -16.19 -3.88 -3.39
CA HIS A 205 -17.15 -4.96 -3.20
C HIS A 205 -16.67 -5.89 -2.10
N THR A 206 -17.55 -6.76 -1.61
CA THR A 206 -17.14 -7.76 -0.64
C THR A 206 -16.79 -9.08 -1.31
N LEU A 207 -15.93 -9.84 -0.66
CA LEU A 207 -15.47 -11.14 -1.12
C LEU A 207 -16.36 -12.30 -0.63
N ASP A 208 -17.58 -12.02 -0.17
CA ASP A 208 -18.61 -13.00 0.22
C ASP A 208 -18.92 -14.02 -0.88
N ASN A 209 -18.85 -13.57 -2.14
CA ASN A 209 -19.11 -14.41 -3.32
C ASN A 209 -17.83 -14.81 -4.05
N GLY A 210 -16.68 -14.69 -3.37
CA GLY A 210 -15.36 -14.99 -3.90
C GLY A 210 -14.80 -13.89 -4.80
N PHE A 211 -13.66 -14.20 -5.43
CA PHE A 211 -12.94 -13.25 -6.27
C PHE A 211 -13.66 -13.02 -7.60
N ALA A 212 -14.08 -11.79 -7.84
CA ALA A 212 -14.74 -11.38 -9.08
C ALA A 212 -13.77 -10.96 -10.19
N LEU A 213 -12.50 -10.77 -9.83
CA LEU A 213 -11.41 -10.34 -10.71
C LEU A 213 -10.36 -11.45 -10.82
N ASP A 214 -9.63 -11.44 -11.92
CA ASP A 214 -8.44 -12.28 -12.05
C ASP A 214 -7.31 -11.72 -11.18
N CYS A 215 -6.56 -12.61 -10.53
CA CYS A 215 -5.50 -12.20 -9.62
C CYS A 215 -4.22 -12.00 -10.41
N VAL A 216 -3.85 -10.73 -10.57
CA VAL A 216 -2.75 -10.30 -11.45
C VAL A 216 -1.39 -10.53 -10.82
N THR A 217 -1.20 -10.07 -9.58
CA THR A 217 0.08 -10.09 -8.85
C THR A 217 0.13 -11.15 -7.76
N GLY A 218 -1.03 -11.51 -7.19
CA GLY A 218 -1.16 -12.48 -6.11
C GLY A 218 -1.73 -13.83 -6.54
N THR A 219 -2.08 -14.66 -5.56
CA THR A 219 -2.70 -15.97 -5.79
C THR A 219 -4.08 -16.08 -5.13
N CYS A 220 -5.05 -16.55 -5.91
CA CYS A 220 -6.43 -16.69 -5.49
C CYS A 220 -6.93 -18.10 -5.70
N ASP A 221 -7.49 -18.67 -4.64
CA ASP A 221 -8.33 -19.85 -4.74
C ASP A 221 -9.70 -19.44 -5.31
N PRO A 222 -10.10 -19.92 -6.50
CA PRO A 222 -11.39 -19.60 -7.11
C PRO A 222 -12.60 -20.06 -6.29
N THR A 223 -12.41 -20.97 -5.34
CA THR A 223 -13.47 -21.50 -4.47
C THR A 223 -13.59 -20.75 -3.15
N ALA A 224 -12.58 -19.94 -2.81
CA ALA A 224 -12.58 -19.21 -1.55
C ALA A 224 -13.66 -18.13 -1.54
N LYS A 225 -14.36 -18.05 -0.41
CA LYS A 225 -15.30 -16.99 -0.07
C LYS A 225 -14.84 -16.39 1.24
N LEU A 226 -14.80 -15.07 1.29
CA LEU A 226 -14.26 -14.30 2.40
C LEU A 226 -15.33 -13.31 2.88
N PRO A 227 -16.40 -13.78 3.56
CA PRO A 227 -17.55 -12.96 3.89
C PRO A 227 -17.17 -11.72 4.69
N GLY A 228 -17.74 -10.56 4.34
CA GLY A 228 -17.56 -9.30 5.05
C GLY A 228 -16.22 -8.59 4.85
N LEU A 229 -15.22 -9.21 4.21
CA LEU A 229 -14.00 -8.52 3.81
C LEU A 229 -14.26 -7.75 2.52
N TRP A 230 -14.05 -6.44 2.56
CA TRP A 230 -14.14 -5.57 1.39
C TRP A 230 -12.83 -5.59 0.60
N GLU A 231 -12.94 -5.55 -0.71
CA GLU A 231 -11.84 -5.28 -1.63
C GLU A 231 -12.01 -3.88 -2.22
N VAL A 232 -11.02 -3.02 -1.98
CA VAL A 232 -10.85 -1.73 -2.67
C VAL A 232 -9.82 -1.94 -3.78
N ALA A 233 -10.30 -2.46 -4.89
CA ALA A 233 -9.46 -2.94 -5.98
C ALA A 233 -8.71 -1.80 -6.70
N MET A 234 -7.51 -2.09 -7.18
CA MET A 234 -6.60 -1.11 -7.76
C MET A 234 -6.63 -1.15 -9.29
N SER A 235 -7.31 -0.20 -9.92
CA SER A 235 -7.33 -0.17 -11.39
C SER A 235 -5.98 0.20 -12.00
N ASP A 236 -5.52 -0.64 -12.92
CA ASP A 236 -4.32 -0.36 -13.72
C ASP A 236 -4.59 0.82 -14.65
N LEU A 237 -3.61 1.73 -14.73
CA LEU A 237 -3.64 2.78 -15.73
C LEU A 237 -3.44 2.20 -17.13
N LEU A 238 -3.94 2.90 -18.14
CA LEU A 238 -3.75 2.54 -19.54
C LEU A 238 -2.94 3.60 -20.26
N ASN A 239 -2.02 3.14 -21.10
CA ASN A 239 -1.33 3.99 -22.06
C ASN A 239 -2.31 4.48 -23.15
N PRO A 240 -1.97 5.54 -23.90
CA PRO A 240 -2.82 6.06 -24.97
C PRO A 240 -3.17 5.03 -26.08
N ASP A 241 -2.33 4.00 -26.26
CA ASP A 241 -2.57 2.91 -27.20
C ASP A 241 -3.47 1.78 -26.63
N GLY A 242 -3.95 1.94 -25.39
CA GLY A 242 -4.81 0.98 -24.70
C GLY A 242 -4.07 -0.16 -24.00
N THR A 243 -2.74 -0.20 -24.06
CA THR A 243 -1.95 -1.19 -23.31
C THR A 243 -1.94 -0.88 -21.81
N LEU A 244 -1.78 -1.91 -20.97
CA LEU A 244 -1.65 -1.74 -19.52
C LEU A 244 -0.37 -0.94 -19.20
N ASN A 245 -0.52 0.04 -18.32
CA ASN A 245 0.55 0.65 -17.55
C ASN A 245 0.51 0.01 -16.13
N ALA A 246 1.03 0.68 -15.12
CA ALA A 246 1.03 0.18 -13.75
C ALA A 246 -0.25 0.54 -12.98
N SER A 247 -0.64 -0.34 -12.06
CA SER A 247 -1.62 -0.05 -10.99
C SER A 247 -1.03 0.76 -9.85
N MET A 248 0.30 0.85 -9.73
CA MET A 248 0.98 1.63 -8.70
C MET A 248 2.24 2.25 -9.28
N ASP A 249 2.59 3.46 -8.84
CA ASP A 249 3.70 4.25 -9.38
C ASP A 249 3.66 4.40 -10.91
N PRO A 250 2.80 5.28 -11.45
CA PRO A 250 2.62 5.46 -12.89
C PRO A 250 3.96 5.52 -13.67
N GLU A 251 4.09 4.68 -14.70
CA GLU A 251 5.32 4.60 -15.48
C GLU A 251 5.40 5.72 -16.52
N GLY A 252 6.60 6.27 -16.72
CA GLY A 252 6.86 7.30 -17.74
C GLY A 252 7.68 8.47 -17.21
N SER A 253 7.97 9.43 -18.10
CA SER A 253 8.55 10.72 -17.71
C SER A 253 7.53 11.54 -16.93
N SER A 254 7.97 12.46 -16.08
CA SER A 254 7.07 13.31 -15.29
C SER A 254 6.08 14.12 -16.14
N SER A 255 6.51 14.60 -17.31
CA SER A 255 5.60 15.23 -18.30
C SER A 255 4.60 14.26 -18.92
N GLY A 256 4.97 12.99 -19.09
CA GLY A 256 4.11 11.93 -19.57
C GLY A 256 3.08 11.48 -18.53
N ILE A 257 3.47 11.45 -17.25
CA ILE A 257 2.62 11.03 -16.13
C ILE A 257 1.39 11.91 -16.01
N VAL A 258 1.53 13.24 -16.11
CA VAL A 258 0.36 14.13 -16.04
C VAL A 258 -0.67 13.79 -17.13
N ASN A 259 -0.21 13.60 -18.37
CA ASN A 259 -1.09 13.26 -19.49
C ASN A 259 -1.69 11.85 -19.36
N LEU A 260 -0.90 10.89 -18.89
CA LEU A 260 -1.36 9.53 -18.57
C LEU A 260 -2.50 9.57 -17.55
N LEU A 261 -2.30 10.27 -16.43
CA LEU A 261 -3.29 10.41 -15.36
C LEU A 261 -4.54 11.15 -15.84
N LYS A 262 -4.40 12.26 -16.59
CA LYS A 262 -5.53 12.98 -17.20
C LYS A 262 -6.38 12.07 -18.08
N SER A 263 -5.74 11.30 -18.98
CA SER A 263 -6.47 10.42 -19.90
C SER A 263 -7.25 9.31 -19.19
N ASN A 264 -6.63 8.69 -18.17
CA ASN A 264 -7.29 7.66 -17.36
C ASN A 264 -8.40 8.26 -16.49
N PHE A 265 -8.18 9.41 -15.88
CA PHE A 265 -9.21 10.11 -15.12
C PHE A 265 -10.45 10.44 -15.97
N ILE A 266 -10.23 10.98 -17.18
CA ILE A 266 -11.32 11.31 -18.12
C ILE A 266 -12.14 10.06 -18.46
N ARG A 267 -11.49 8.90 -18.64
CA ARG A 267 -12.18 7.63 -18.90
C ARG A 267 -13.13 7.27 -17.75
N HIS A 268 -12.71 7.43 -16.50
CA HIS A 268 -13.59 7.17 -15.34
C HIS A 268 -14.70 8.24 -15.22
N TYR A 269 -14.36 9.52 -15.43
CA TYR A 269 -15.28 10.64 -15.26
C TYR A 269 -16.40 10.67 -16.32
N GLN A 270 -16.10 10.26 -17.55
CA GLN A 270 -17.06 10.19 -18.66
C GLN A 270 -17.94 8.94 -18.63
N ASP A 271 -17.54 7.89 -17.91
CA ASP A 271 -18.40 6.74 -17.66
C ASP A 271 -19.55 7.15 -16.72
N PRO A 272 -20.82 6.89 -17.08
CA PRO A 272 -21.96 7.23 -16.22
C PRO A 272 -21.94 6.56 -14.85
N ASN A 273 -21.19 5.45 -14.69
CA ASN A 273 -21.06 4.74 -13.43
C ASN A 273 -19.94 5.26 -12.53
N ARG A 274 -19.05 6.13 -13.05
CA ARG A 274 -17.97 6.82 -12.32
C ARG A 274 -17.25 5.97 -11.27
N VAL A 275 -16.81 4.77 -11.66
CA VAL A 275 -15.98 3.93 -10.79
C VAL A 275 -14.81 4.76 -10.24
N PRO A 276 -14.49 4.70 -8.94
CA PRO A 276 -13.47 5.55 -8.34
C PRO A 276 -12.15 5.49 -9.09
N PHE A 277 -11.50 6.64 -9.24
CA PHE A 277 -10.14 6.72 -9.76
C PHE A 277 -9.14 6.54 -8.61
N GLY A 278 -8.08 5.78 -8.84
CA GLY A 278 -7.03 5.56 -7.84
C GLY A 278 -5.68 6.09 -8.30
N LEU A 279 -5.00 6.82 -7.43
CA LEU A 279 -3.59 7.16 -7.55
C LEU A 279 -2.83 6.52 -6.39
N TYR A 280 -2.13 5.44 -6.68
CA TYR A 280 -1.42 4.63 -5.70
C TYR A 280 0.08 4.80 -5.90
N ILE A 281 0.80 5.30 -4.90
CA ILE A 281 2.22 5.68 -5.06
C ILE A 281 3.07 5.33 -3.84
N HIS A 282 4.36 5.12 -4.06
CA HIS A 282 5.36 5.16 -3.00
C HIS A 282 5.92 6.57 -2.87
N ALA A 283 5.91 7.13 -1.67
CA ALA A 283 6.50 8.46 -1.42
C ALA A 283 8.01 8.49 -1.74
N ALA A 284 8.70 7.35 -1.57
CA ALA A 284 10.11 7.19 -1.90
C ALA A 284 10.41 7.47 -3.38
N SER A 285 9.46 7.29 -4.30
CA SER A 285 9.67 7.62 -5.72
C SER A 285 10.01 9.10 -5.93
N GLY A 286 9.48 9.99 -5.07
CA GLY A 286 9.80 11.42 -5.08
C GLY A 286 11.19 11.77 -4.57
N THR A 287 11.83 10.88 -3.82
CA THR A 287 13.23 11.07 -3.37
C THR A 287 14.22 10.80 -4.50
N VAL A 288 13.85 9.91 -5.43
CA VAL A 288 14.63 9.58 -6.62
C VAL A 288 14.37 10.59 -7.73
N ASP A 289 13.10 10.93 -7.95
CA ASP A 289 12.68 11.91 -8.95
C ASP A 289 11.63 12.88 -8.38
N PRO A 290 12.07 14.03 -7.84
CA PRO A 290 11.17 15.05 -7.29
C PRO A 290 10.17 15.61 -8.31
N THR A 291 10.44 15.49 -9.61
CA THR A 291 9.53 16.00 -10.65
C THR A 291 8.26 15.15 -10.75
N ARG A 292 8.28 13.90 -10.28
CA ARG A 292 7.06 13.06 -10.16
C ARG A 292 6.07 13.62 -9.16
N ILE A 293 6.56 14.16 -8.04
CA ILE A 293 5.74 14.78 -7.00
C ILE A 293 4.99 16.00 -7.55
N GLN A 294 5.68 16.81 -8.34
CA GLN A 294 5.08 17.95 -9.04
C GLN A 294 4.00 17.49 -10.03
N ALA A 295 4.27 16.43 -10.79
CA ALA A 295 3.29 15.86 -11.73
C ALA A 295 2.01 15.37 -11.03
N TYR A 296 2.13 14.69 -9.88
CA TYR A 296 0.97 14.26 -9.09
C TYR A 296 0.17 15.44 -8.56
N SER A 297 0.84 16.44 -7.97
CA SER A 297 0.17 17.62 -7.46
C SER A 297 -0.50 18.43 -8.59
N GLU A 298 0.15 18.59 -9.75
CA GLU A 298 -0.42 19.27 -10.91
C GLU A 298 -1.69 18.56 -11.40
N PHE A 299 -1.65 17.23 -11.48
CA PHE A 299 -2.80 16.43 -11.87
C PHE A 299 -3.98 16.62 -10.90
N ILE A 300 -3.74 16.56 -9.58
CA ILE A 300 -4.78 16.79 -8.57
C ILE A 300 -5.37 18.21 -8.72
N SER A 301 -4.53 19.25 -8.81
CA SER A 301 -5.00 20.62 -9.05
C SER A 301 -5.80 20.76 -10.33
N TRP A 302 -5.39 20.10 -11.42
CA TRP A 302 -6.15 20.10 -12.67
C TRP A 302 -7.53 19.47 -12.50
N THR A 303 -7.66 18.34 -11.78
CA THR A 303 -8.98 17.73 -11.54
C THR A 303 -9.91 18.69 -10.80
N GLN A 304 -9.42 19.34 -9.74
CA GLN A 304 -10.20 20.27 -8.92
C GLN A 304 -10.56 21.56 -9.66
N ALA A 305 -9.67 22.07 -10.51
CA ALA A 305 -9.92 23.27 -11.30
C ALA A 305 -10.88 23.03 -12.47
N THR A 306 -10.89 21.82 -13.03
CA THR A 306 -11.65 21.48 -14.24
C THR A 306 -13.03 20.91 -13.94
N TYR A 307 -13.18 20.16 -12.84
CA TYR A 307 -14.37 19.39 -12.55
C TYR A 307 -14.91 19.70 -11.14
N PRO A 308 -16.09 20.34 -11.03
CA PRO A 308 -16.60 20.87 -9.76
C PRO A 308 -17.15 19.79 -8.81
N ASP A 309 -17.25 18.55 -9.26
CA ASP A 309 -17.86 17.41 -8.55
C ASP A 309 -16.85 16.26 -8.32
N VAL A 310 -15.56 16.59 -8.25
CA VAL A 310 -14.47 15.64 -7.92
C VAL A 310 -14.12 15.73 -6.44
N TYR A 311 -14.11 14.58 -5.77
CA TYR A 311 -13.75 14.47 -4.36
C TYR A 311 -12.56 13.54 -4.20
N TRP A 312 -11.46 14.08 -3.67
CA TRP A 312 -10.30 13.32 -3.24
C TRP A 312 -10.46 12.92 -1.76
N ILE A 313 -10.73 11.64 -1.56
CA ILE A 313 -11.13 11.05 -0.27
C ILE A 313 -10.25 9.85 0.06
N ASN A 314 -10.21 9.49 1.34
CA ASN A 314 -9.56 8.25 1.76
C ASN A 314 -10.45 7.01 1.51
N ASN A 315 -9.87 5.82 1.61
CA ASN A 315 -10.56 4.56 1.35
C ASN A 315 -11.70 4.28 2.34
N GLN A 316 -11.57 4.69 3.60
CA GLN A 316 -12.67 4.61 4.57
C GLN A 316 -13.89 5.46 4.18
N GLN A 317 -13.67 6.69 3.68
CA GLN A 317 -14.73 7.53 3.14
C GLN A 317 -15.35 6.92 1.88
N LEU A 318 -14.54 6.32 1.01
CA LEU A 318 -15.03 5.59 -0.16
C LEU A 318 -15.93 4.42 0.24
N LEU A 319 -15.52 3.60 1.20
CA LEU A 319 -16.33 2.49 1.71
C LEU A 319 -17.60 3.00 2.42
N SER A 320 -17.50 4.10 3.17
CA SER A 320 -18.68 4.76 3.73
C SER A 320 -19.66 5.22 2.64
N PHE A 321 -19.15 5.72 1.51
CA PHE A 321 -19.96 6.07 0.35
C PHE A 321 -20.63 4.85 -0.30
N MET A 322 -20.01 3.67 -0.21
CA MET A 322 -20.57 2.42 -0.72
C MET A 322 -21.69 1.86 0.14
N THR A 323 -21.69 2.16 1.44
CA THR A 323 -22.57 1.53 2.42
C THR A 323 -23.66 2.45 2.93
N THR A 324 -23.52 3.76 2.72
CA THR A 324 -24.48 4.77 3.17
C THR A 324 -25.35 5.21 2.00
N PRO A 325 -26.68 5.06 2.07
CA PRO A 325 -27.56 5.55 1.00
C PRO A 325 -27.39 7.06 0.78
N PRO A 326 -27.54 7.55 -0.46
CA PRO A 326 -27.53 8.97 -0.73
C PRO A 326 -28.71 9.66 -0.03
N PRO A 327 -28.55 10.94 0.36
CA PRO A 327 -29.64 11.70 0.95
C PRO A 327 -30.81 11.86 -0.04
N THR A 328 -32.01 12.02 0.51
CA THR A 328 -33.25 12.21 -0.29
C THR A 328 -33.44 13.66 -0.76
N ASP A 329 -32.59 14.57 -0.30
CA ASP A 329 -32.60 15.99 -0.65
C ASP A 329 -31.35 16.35 -1.48
N SER A 330 -31.11 17.65 -1.67
CA SER A 330 -29.94 18.16 -2.40
C SER A 330 -28.67 18.24 -1.55
N SER A 331 -28.67 17.70 -0.33
CA SER A 331 -27.50 17.76 0.54
C SER A 331 -26.35 16.92 -0.03
N PRO A 332 -25.08 17.33 0.19
CA PRO A 332 -23.95 16.48 -0.14
C PRO A 332 -24.02 15.13 0.58
N HIS A 333 -23.48 14.09 -0.05
CA HIS A 333 -23.41 12.77 0.57
C HIS A 333 -22.63 12.82 1.90
N PRO A 334 -23.15 12.24 3.01
CA PRO A 334 -22.55 12.39 4.34
C PRO A 334 -21.09 11.92 4.42
N SER A 335 -20.73 10.87 3.68
CA SER A 335 -19.37 10.32 3.61
C SER A 335 -18.33 11.27 3.00
N LEU A 336 -18.75 12.35 2.34
CA LEU A 336 -17.85 13.35 1.75
C LEU A 336 -17.48 14.47 2.72
N GLY A 337 -18.12 14.53 3.90
CA GLY A 337 -17.82 15.51 4.93
C GLY A 337 -16.49 15.26 5.65
N CYS A 338 -16.07 16.21 6.47
CA CYS A 338 -14.86 16.14 7.29
C CYS A 338 -15.03 16.89 8.62
N THR A 339 -14.15 16.57 9.58
CA THR A 339 -14.01 17.28 10.85
C THR A 339 -12.64 17.93 10.88
N ILE A 340 -12.60 19.25 10.99
CA ILE A 340 -11.37 20.03 11.06
C ILE A 340 -11.21 20.51 12.50
N TYR A 341 -10.12 20.09 13.15
CA TYR A 341 -9.77 20.52 14.49
C TYR A 341 -9.10 21.90 14.43
N LEU A 342 -9.58 22.83 15.22
CA LEU A 342 -9.09 24.21 15.22
C LEU A 342 -7.96 24.38 16.24
N PRO A 343 -6.86 25.06 15.88
CA PRO A 343 -5.80 25.36 16.82
C PRO A 343 -6.29 26.17 18.03
N SER A 344 -5.72 25.92 19.20
CA SER A 344 -6.03 26.66 20.43
C SER A 344 -4.74 27.03 21.16
N PRO A 345 -4.15 28.21 20.89
CA PRO A 345 -2.88 28.63 21.49
C PRO A 345 -2.95 28.81 23.02
N SER A 346 -4.15 28.91 23.58
CA SER A 346 -4.40 29.02 25.01
C SER A 346 -4.30 27.70 25.77
N ASN A 347 -4.36 26.57 25.07
CA ASN A 347 -4.29 25.24 25.68
C ASN A 347 -2.82 24.79 25.82
N SER A 348 -2.55 23.97 26.83
CA SER A 348 -1.26 23.31 26.97
C SER A 348 -1.04 22.30 25.84
N GLU A 349 0.20 22.22 25.33
CA GLU A 349 0.58 21.19 24.36
C GLU A 349 0.34 19.79 24.92
N ILE A 350 -0.43 18.98 24.19
CA ILE A 350 -0.67 17.57 24.44
C ILE A 350 -0.19 16.78 23.22
N CYS A 351 0.29 15.56 23.42
CA CYS A 351 0.90 14.77 22.35
C CYS A 351 -0.16 14.07 21.50
N ASP A 352 -0.86 14.84 20.69
CA ASP A 352 -2.01 14.42 19.91
C ASP A 352 -1.81 14.52 18.39
N GLY A 353 -0.59 14.91 17.97
CA GLY A 353 -0.19 15.12 16.59
C GLY A 353 -0.71 16.42 15.98
N ARG A 354 -1.13 17.41 16.78
CA ARG A 354 -1.66 18.70 16.29
C ARG A 354 -0.81 19.87 16.76
N SER A 355 -0.70 20.88 15.90
CA SER A 355 -0.11 22.17 16.30
C SER A 355 -1.16 23.06 16.97
N ASN A 356 -0.95 23.40 18.24
CA ASN A 356 -1.82 24.35 18.96
C ASN A 356 -1.72 25.78 18.45
N THR A 357 -0.62 26.15 17.80
CA THR A 357 -0.41 27.48 17.23
C THR A 357 -0.91 27.58 15.79
N GLY A 358 -1.35 26.46 15.19
CA GLY A 358 -1.83 26.39 13.82
C GLY A 358 -0.71 26.38 12.78
N THR A 359 0.54 26.16 13.19
CA THR A 359 1.64 25.93 12.26
C THR A 359 1.43 24.62 11.51
N SER A 360 1.60 24.64 10.18
CA SER A 360 1.61 23.43 9.35
C SER A 360 2.96 22.72 9.33
N ASP A 361 3.86 23.07 10.26
CA ASP A 361 5.19 22.50 10.33
C ASP A 361 5.19 21.21 11.16
N PHE A 362 5.24 20.09 10.42
CA PHE A 362 5.29 18.74 10.99
C PHE A 362 6.55 18.48 11.83
N SER A 363 7.62 19.26 11.62
CA SER A 363 8.87 19.08 12.35
C SER A 363 8.83 19.66 13.78
N THR A 364 7.95 20.63 14.02
CA THR A 364 7.84 21.34 15.31
C THR A 364 6.64 20.87 16.14
N THR A 365 5.62 20.28 15.52
CA THR A 365 4.44 19.71 16.18
C THR A 365 4.85 18.68 17.24
N ASP A 366 4.41 18.87 18.49
CA ASP A 366 4.73 18.03 19.65
C ASP A 366 6.22 17.85 19.97
N SER A 367 7.13 18.60 19.34
CA SER A 367 8.57 18.31 19.37
C SER A 367 9.18 18.22 20.78
N SER A 368 8.67 18.99 21.75
CA SER A 368 9.10 18.96 23.16
C SER A 368 8.54 17.76 23.96
N LEU A 369 7.60 17.03 23.37
CA LEU A 369 6.82 15.96 23.98
C LEU A 369 7.22 14.56 23.47
N LEU A 370 7.96 14.48 22.36
CA LEU A 370 8.35 13.22 21.73
C LEU A 370 9.49 12.50 22.47
N SER A 371 9.39 11.18 22.54
CA SER A 371 10.49 10.29 22.87
C SER A 371 11.18 9.82 21.59
N SER A 372 12.52 9.93 21.55
CA SER A 372 13.33 9.38 20.46
C SER A 372 13.89 8.02 20.85
N CYS A 373 13.48 6.99 20.12
CA CYS A 373 13.77 5.60 20.44
C CYS A 373 14.72 5.01 19.40
N TYR A 374 15.77 4.34 19.86
CA TYR A 374 16.76 3.68 19.00
C TYR A 374 16.81 2.19 19.29
N PHE A 375 16.77 1.38 18.25
CA PHE A 375 16.78 -0.08 18.31
C PHE A 375 18.08 -0.63 17.71
N PRO A 376 19.07 -1.00 18.54
CA PRO A 376 20.39 -1.41 18.05
C PRO A 376 20.36 -2.63 17.12
N MET A 377 19.48 -3.60 17.37
CA MET A 377 19.41 -4.84 16.58
C MET A 377 18.99 -4.60 15.13
N THR A 378 18.08 -3.65 14.91
CA THR A 378 17.55 -3.31 13.59
C THR A 378 18.21 -2.05 13.00
N GLN A 379 19.10 -1.40 13.76
CA GLN A 379 19.70 -0.10 13.44
C GLN A 379 18.65 0.94 13.01
N SER A 380 17.47 0.90 13.63
CA SER A 380 16.36 1.79 13.31
C SER A 380 16.08 2.72 14.48
N SER A 381 15.55 3.89 14.17
CA SER A 381 15.02 4.83 15.16
C SER A 381 13.58 5.19 14.83
N THR A 382 12.86 5.63 15.86
CA THR A 382 11.50 6.17 15.71
C THR A 382 11.25 7.24 16.77
N ARG A 383 10.29 8.13 16.51
CA ARG A 383 9.78 9.07 17.51
C ARG A 383 8.34 8.72 17.86
N THR A 384 7.99 8.87 19.13
CA THR A 384 6.65 8.56 19.63
C THR A 384 6.31 9.38 20.86
N CYS A 385 5.03 9.69 21.02
CA CYS A 385 4.47 10.27 22.23
C CYS A 385 4.43 9.31 23.42
N PHE A 386 4.41 7.99 23.19
CA PHE A 386 3.98 7.01 24.19
C PHE A 386 5.13 6.30 24.91
N GLY A 387 6.33 6.84 24.80
CA GLY A 387 7.55 6.28 25.38
C GLY A 387 8.17 5.19 24.51
N CYS A 388 9.43 4.83 24.82
CA CYS A 388 10.16 3.87 24.02
C CYS A 388 9.79 2.41 24.35
N PRO A 389 9.43 1.60 23.34
CA PRO A 389 9.23 0.18 23.53
C PRO A 389 10.59 -0.52 23.77
N SER A 390 10.54 -1.68 24.42
CA SER A 390 11.73 -2.44 24.80
C SER A 390 12.52 -2.98 23.60
N ASN A 391 11.85 -3.20 22.48
CA ASN A 391 12.44 -3.73 21.25
C ASN A 391 11.65 -3.23 20.03
N PHE A 392 12.18 -3.50 18.84
CA PHE A 392 11.42 -3.35 17.60
C PHE A 392 10.36 -4.48 17.51
N PRO A 393 9.22 -4.33 16.78
CA PRO A 393 8.23 -5.40 16.66
C PRO A 393 8.89 -6.64 16.08
N ASN A 394 8.80 -7.74 16.83
CA ASN A 394 9.30 -9.05 16.41
C ASN A 394 8.09 -9.91 16.01
N THR A 395 8.23 -10.66 14.93
CA THR A 395 7.17 -11.43 14.29
C THR A 395 7.35 -12.94 14.47
N THR A 396 8.26 -13.34 15.36
CA THR A 396 8.50 -14.74 15.74
C THR A 396 7.92 -15.06 17.13
N GLY A 397 6.84 -15.83 17.16
CA GLY A 397 6.15 -16.25 18.38
C GLY A 397 4.95 -15.37 18.73
N SER A 398 4.12 -15.82 19.69
CA SER A 398 2.84 -15.23 20.13
C SER A 398 2.94 -13.84 20.79
N GLY A 399 3.95 -13.04 20.45
CA GLY A 399 4.16 -11.69 20.90
C GLY A 399 3.55 -10.70 19.93
N ILE A 400 2.45 -10.09 20.36
CA ILE A 400 2.02 -8.78 19.87
C ILE A 400 3.22 -7.83 20.03
N GLY A 401 3.61 -7.09 18.98
CA GLY A 401 4.75 -6.16 18.98
C GLY A 401 4.86 -5.34 20.28
N PRO A 402 6.08 -5.01 20.75
CA PRO A 402 6.30 -4.53 22.10
C PRO A 402 5.56 -3.22 22.32
N VAL A 403 4.61 -3.26 23.24
CA VAL A 403 3.89 -2.09 23.72
C VAL A 403 4.84 -1.32 24.65
N PRO A 404 5.00 0.01 24.49
CA PRO A 404 5.82 0.80 25.38
C PRO A 404 5.47 0.58 26.86
N SER A 405 6.50 0.45 27.72
CA SER A 405 6.27 0.23 29.16
C SER A 405 5.62 1.45 29.80
N ARG A 406 4.63 1.26 30.67
CA ARG A 406 4.00 2.36 31.43
C ARG A 406 4.69 2.61 32.77
N SER A 407 4.97 3.87 33.07
CA SER A 407 5.33 4.42 34.39
C SER A 407 4.65 5.76 34.61
N SER A 408 4.79 6.35 35.80
CA SER A 408 4.31 7.71 36.11
C SER A 408 4.97 8.81 35.28
N SER A 409 6.00 8.48 34.49
CA SER A 409 6.69 9.39 33.56
C SER A 409 6.40 9.07 32.08
N THR A 410 5.55 8.09 31.76
CA THR A 410 5.15 7.75 30.38
C THR A 410 3.67 8.00 30.17
N ARG A 411 3.29 8.34 28.94
CA ARG A 411 1.92 8.75 28.61
C ARG A 411 0.94 7.58 28.51
N ALA A 412 -0.33 7.84 28.82
CA ALA A 412 -1.39 6.85 28.70
C ALA A 412 -1.75 6.59 27.24
N PHE A 413 -1.91 5.31 26.88
CA PHE A 413 -2.35 4.93 25.54
C PHE A 413 -3.78 5.36 25.28
N VAL A 414 -4.04 5.68 24.01
CA VAL A 414 -5.39 5.92 23.53
C VAL A 414 -6.27 4.67 23.78
N PRO A 415 -7.52 4.85 24.25
CA PRO A 415 -8.49 3.77 24.30
C PRO A 415 -8.70 3.14 22.92
N ASP A 416 -8.97 1.84 22.85
CA ASP A 416 -9.08 1.14 21.56
C ASP A 416 -10.22 1.69 20.69
N LEU A 417 -11.30 2.21 21.30
CA LEU A 417 -12.42 2.87 20.62
C LEU A 417 -12.19 4.38 20.36
N GLY A 418 -11.13 4.94 20.93
CA GLY A 418 -10.86 6.38 20.92
C GLY A 418 -11.78 7.16 21.85
N CYS A 419 -11.82 8.46 21.64
CA CYS A 419 -12.69 9.36 22.38
C CYS A 419 -14.10 9.41 21.77
N PRO A 420 -15.14 9.63 22.59
CA PRO A 420 -16.49 9.79 22.09
C PRO A 420 -16.61 11.09 21.27
N GLY A 421 -17.49 11.07 20.27
CA GLY A 421 -17.73 12.25 19.43
C GLY A 421 -16.45 12.74 18.76
N THR A 422 -16.23 14.06 18.81
CA THR A 422 -15.04 14.75 18.28
C THR A 422 -14.00 15.01 19.36
N GLY A 423 -14.03 14.26 20.47
CA GLY A 423 -13.03 14.38 21.52
C GLY A 423 -11.66 13.90 21.05
N VAL A 424 -10.60 14.46 21.63
CA VAL A 424 -9.21 14.07 21.41
C VAL A 424 -8.64 13.46 22.69
N TRP A 425 -7.78 12.46 22.56
CA TRP A 425 -7.13 11.85 23.71
C TRP A 425 -5.96 12.69 24.19
N ASP A 426 -6.01 13.14 25.45
CA ASP A 426 -4.86 13.71 26.14
C ASP A 426 -4.09 12.57 26.82
N PRO A 427 -2.91 12.19 26.28
CA PRO A 427 -2.16 11.07 26.81
C PRO A 427 -1.38 11.45 28.09
N ILE A 428 -1.26 12.75 28.42
CA ILE A 428 -0.64 13.22 29.67
C ILE A 428 -1.64 13.08 30.82
N ALA A 429 -2.86 13.60 30.65
CA ALA A 429 -3.89 13.56 31.68
C ALA A 429 -4.72 12.26 31.66
N ALA A 430 -4.51 11.38 30.68
CA ALA A 430 -5.23 10.13 30.50
C ALA A 430 -6.76 10.31 30.42
N LYS A 431 -7.21 11.32 29.67
CA LYS A 431 -8.63 11.65 29.51
C LYS A 431 -8.92 12.16 28.10
N CYS A 432 -10.19 12.07 27.71
CA CYS A 432 -10.66 12.77 26.51
C CYS A 432 -10.84 14.25 26.81
N VAL A 433 -10.40 15.09 25.88
CA VAL A 433 -10.57 16.54 25.91
C VAL A 433 -11.34 16.98 24.68
N ASP A 434 -12.22 17.95 24.85
CA ASP A 434 -12.95 18.55 23.74
C ASP A 434 -12.10 19.66 23.12
N LEU A 435 -11.99 19.63 21.80
CA LEU A 435 -11.38 20.70 21.02
C LEU A 435 -12.44 21.40 20.17
N PRO A 436 -12.28 22.70 19.90
CA PRO A 436 -13.10 23.37 18.92
C PRO A 436 -12.91 22.71 17.56
N VAL A 437 -14.03 22.36 16.92
CA VAL A 437 -14.04 21.72 15.60
C VAL A 437 -14.94 22.47 14.65
N LEU A 438 -14.54 22.51 13.38
CA LEU A 438 -15.39 22.83 12.26
C LEU A 438 -15.82 21.52 11.60
N VAL A 439 -17.12 21.25 11.61
CA VAL A 439 -17.70 20.09 10.92
C VAL A 439 -18.26 20.58 9.58
N ILE A 440 -17.75 20.01 8.49
CA ILE A 440 -18.20 20.31 7.12
C ILE A 440 -19.03 19.12 6.61
N GLY A 441 -20.27 19.38 6.20
CA GLY A 441 -21.25 18.36 5.83
C GLY A 441 -21.87 17.65 7.05
N ASN A 442 -22.64 16.57 6.82
CA ASN A 442 -23.13 15.69 7.89
C ASN A 442 -21.98 14.82 8.40
N GLY A 443 -20.96 15.46 8.96
CA GLY A 443 -19.68 14.89 9.35
C GLY A 443 -19.87 13.54 10.03
N ALA A 444 -19.75 12.48 9.23
CA ALA A 444 -19.51 11.19 9.78
C ALA A 444 -18.12 11.31 10.39
N ILE A 445 -18.10 11.57 11.70
CA ILE A 445 -17.01 11.12 12.54
C ILE A 445 -16.74 9.70 12.03
N LEU A 446 -15.51 9.41 11.63
CA LEU A 446 -15.06 8.06 11.24
C LEU A 446 -15.29 7.01 12.37
N GLY A 447 -16.01 7.40 13.44
CA GLY A 447 -16.71 6.68 14.51
C GLY A 447 -17.89 5.80 14.14
N GLY A 448 -18.37 5.84 12.90
CA GLY A 448 -19.69 5.29 12.59
C GLY A 448 -19.77 4.26 11.48
N LEU A 449 -18.66 3.70 10.97
CA LEU A 449 -18.81 2.42 10.29
C LEU A 449 -19.13 1.39 11.36
N ASN A 450 -20.44 1.19 11.62
CA ASN A 450 -20.99 0.02 12.31
C ASN A 450 -20.83 -1.22 11.41
N MET A 451 -19.68 -1.33 10.76
CA MET A 451 -19.20 -2.42 9.97
C MET A 451 -18.22 -3.13 10.88
N THR A 452 -18.78 -3.91 11.80
CA THR A 452 -18.00 -4.94 12.49
C THR A 452 -17.23 -5.69 11.41
N GLY A 453 -15.91 -5.82 11.59
CA GLY A 453 -15.14 -6.69 10.72
C GLY A 453 -15.78 -8.08 10.75
N PRO A 454 -15.64 -8.88 9.70
CA PRO A 454 -16.10 -10.26 9.76
C PRO A 454 -15.49 -10.92 11.00
N ASN A 455 -16.35 -11.38 11.91
CA ASN A 455 -16.03 -11.91 13.25
C ASN A 455 -15.61 -10.91 14.35
N ALA A 456 -15.94 -9.61 14.26
CA ALA A 456 -15.78 -8.74 15.42
C ALA A 456 -16.71 -9.19 16.55
N VAL A 457 -16.20 -10.04 17.44
CA VAL A 457 -16.82 -10.31 18.73
C VAL A 457 -16.86 -8.97 19.46
N PRO A 458 -18.02 -8.50 19.93
CA PRO A 458 -18.05 -7.38 20.85
C PRO A 458 -17.26 -7.81 22.10
N ARG A 459 -16.03 -7.31 22.26
CA ARG A 459 -15.35 -7.39 23.55
C ARG A 459 -16.15 -6.50 24.52
N ASN A 460 -17.10 -7.10 25.21
CA ASN A 460 -17.78 -6.46 26.32
C ASN A 460 -16.71 -6.03 27.35
N ASN A 461 -16.59 -4.72 27.56
CA ASN A 461 -15.83 -4.13 28.65
C ASN A 461 -16.39 -4.59 30.00
N ALA A 462 -15.53 -5.06 30.91
CA ALA A 462 -15.64 -4.79 32.35
C ALA A 462 -14.45 -5.39 33.13
N THR A 463 -13.44 -4.58 33.44
CA THR A 463 -12.92 -4.46 34.82
C THR A 463 -12.29 -3.09 34.95
N GLY A 464 -13.12 -2.10 35.30
CA GLY A 464 -12.63 -0.86 35.88
C GLY A 464 -12.03 -1.17 37.24
N THR A 465 -10.76 -0.83 37.43
CA THR A 465 -10.16 -0.69 38.75
C THR A 465 -10.70 0.57 39.40
N THR A 466 -11.60 0.43 40.38
CA THR A 466 -11.88 1.48 41.35
C THR A 466 -11.25 1.10 42.70
N ALA A 467 -10.47 2.04 43.23
CA ALA A 467 -9.92 2.04 44.59
C ALA A 467 -11.02 2.30 45.64
N PRO A 468 -10.75 2.12 46.96
CA PRO A 468 -11.66 1.46 47.88
C PRO A 468 -12.69 2.38 48.56
N GLY A 469 -13.88 1.82 48.80
CA GLY A 469 -14.94 2.42 49.62
C GLY A 469 -15.77 1.32 50.31
N THR A 470 -15.74 1.35 51.63
CA THR A 470 -16.36 0.44 52.60
C THR A 470 -17.89 0.47 52.62
N ASN A 471 -18.55 -0.71 52.67
CA ASN A 471 -19.49 -1.17 53.71
C ASN A 471 -20.59 -2.13 53.19
N GLY A 472 -20.61 -3.33 53.79
CA GLY A 472 -21.78 -3.99 54.38
C GLY A 472 -23.02 -4.30 53.52
N GLY A 473 -23.27 -5.60 53.29
CA GLY A 473 -24.61 -6.09 52.95
C GLY A 473 -24.64 -7.52 52.43
N LYS A 474 -24.79 -8.50 53.35
CA LYS A 474 -25.16 -9.90 53.03
C LYS A 474 -26.58 -9.94 52.49
N VAL A 475 -26.86 -10.66 51.38
CA VAL A 475 -28.04 -11.53 51.22
C VAL A 475 -27.69 -12.68 50.25
N SER A 476 -28.34 -13.80 50.49
CA SER A 476 -28.08 -15.20 50.17
C SER A 476 -28.74 -15.74 48.89
N THR A 477 -28.10 -16.77 48.32
CA THR A 477 -28.64 -18.03 47.74
C THR A 477 -29.89 -18.00 46.85
N SER A 478 -29.77 -18.60 45.65
CA SER A 478 -30.48 -19.85 45.33
C SER A 478 -30.00 -20.42 43.98
N ALA A 479 -29.90 -21.74 43.96
CA ALA A 479 -29.53 -22.56 42.82
C ALA A 479 -30.78 -23.19 42.17
N SER A 480 -30.68 -23.53 40.89
CA SER A 480 -31.36 -24.66 40.22
C SER A 480 -30.73 -24.78 38.83
N SER A 481 -29.94 -25.81 38.50
CA SER A 481 -30.34 -27.17 38.07
C SER A 481 -31.30 -27.13 36.87
N ALA A 482 -31.11 -27.83 35.74
CA ALA A 482 -30.38 -29.06 35.53
C ALA A 482 -30.16 -29.37 34.03
N SER A 483 -29.23 -30.33 33.79
CA SER A 483 -29.25 -31.43 32.79
C SER A 483 -29.31 -31.09 31.29
N SER A 484 -28.73 -31.83 30.33
CA SER A 484 -27.86 -33.02 30.20
C SER A 484 -27.69 -33.18 28.64
N ALA A 485 -26.76 -33.87 27.99
CA ALA A 485 -26.08 -35.13 28.26
C ALA A 485 -24.97 -35.36 27.19
N THR A 486 -24.25 -36.48 27.35
CA THR A 486 -23.20 -37.14 26.52
C THR A 486 -21.75 -36.78 26.91
N SER A 487 -21.04 -37.49 27.80
CA SER A 487 -20.52 -38.89 27.82
C SER A 487 -19.49 -39.17 26.71
N SER A 488 -18.27 -39.71 26.90
CA SER A 488 -17.50 -40.14 28.07
C SER A 488 -16.14 -40.72 27.62
N LEU A 489 -15.08 -40.52 28.42
CA LEU A 489 -13.90 -41.40 28.71
C LEU A 489 -12.84 -41.62 27.59
N GLN A 490 -11.57 -41.22 27.71
CA GLN A 490 -10.43 -41.51 28.62
C GLN A 490 -9.67 -42.85 28.39
N LEU A 491 -8.33 -42.74 28.45
CA LEU A 491 -7.24 -43.75 28.53
C LEU A 491 -6.71 -44.24 27.15
N SER A 492 -5.40 -44.33 26.85
CA SER A 492 -4.25 -44.69 27.69
C SER A 492 -2.91 -44.20 27.11
N TRP A 493 -1.93 -44.06 27.99
CA TRP A 493 -0.51 -43.86 27.71
C TRP A 493 0.18 -45.16 27.23
N ALA A 494 1.35 -44.99 26.59
CA ALA A 494 2.42 -45.97 26.32
C ALA A 494 2.34 -46.80 25.02
N VAL A 495 3.01 -46.29 23.98
CA VAL A 495 4.01 -47.09 23.23
C VAL A 495 5.28 -46.24 23.15
N ILE A 496 6.26 -46.69 23.92
CA ILE A 496 7.64 -46.20 24.02
C ILE A 496 8.51 -47.16 23.16
N MET A 497 9.50 -46.57 22.47
CA MET A 497 10.75 -47.16 21.93
C MET A 497 10.83 -47.60 20.44
N ASN A 498 11.95 -47.11 19.88
CA ASN A 498 12.67 -47.48 18.66
C ASN A 498 12.10 -46.85 17.38
N ILE A 499 12.77 -45.90 16.71
CA ILE A 499 14.21 -45.86 16.39
C ILE A 499 14.74 -44.43 16.58
N ALA A 500 15.53 -44.24 17.64
CA ALA A 500 16.49 -43.17 17.76
C ALA A 500 17.82 -43.69 17.21
N ASP A 501 18.13 -43.40 15.93
CA ASP A 501 19.49 -43.59 15.39
C ASP A 501 19.76 -42.75 14.13
N GLY A 502 19.38 -41.47 14.16
CA GLY A 502 19.63 -40.53 13.05
C GLY A 502 20.03 -39.11 13.47
N VAL A 503 20.14 -38.84 14.77
CA VAL A 503 20.52 -37.52 15.31
C VAL A 503 21.80 -37.65 16.10
N ARG A 504 22.93 -37.80 15.40
CA ARG A 504 24.28 -37.59 15.96
C ARG A 504 25.34 -37.46 14.85
N ARG A 505 25.21 -36.42 14.02
CA ARG A 505 26.17 -35.79 13.06
C ARG A 505 25.28 -34.98 12.12
N VAL A 506 24.93 -33.72 12.38
CA VAL A 506 25.76 -32.52 12.19
C VAL A 506 25.19 -31.42 13.11
N SER A 507 25.66 -31.34 14.34
CA SER A 507 25.57 -30.13 15.15
C SER A 507 26.99 -29.77 15.56
N ARG A 508 27.63 -28.93 14.74
CA ARG A 508 28.76 -28.07 15.07
C ARG A 508 28.99 -27.15 13.87
N VAL A 509 29.00 -25.84 14.16
CA VAL A 509 29.21 -24.66 13.29
C VAL A 509 27.93 -23.87 12.96
N ILE A 510 27.37 -23.23 14.00
CA ILE A 510 26.68 -21.93 13.96
C ILE A 510 27.20 -21.21 15.22
N PRO A 511 27.88 -20.04 15.11
CA PRO A 511 27.18 -18.76 14.97
C PRO A 511 27.81 -17.79 13.95
N HIS A 512 27.05 -16.74 13.60
CA HIS A 512 27.38 -15.60 12.73
C HIS A 512 27.01 -15.77 11.24
N LEU A 513 25.72 -15.55 10.93
CA LEU A 513 25.30 -15.01 9.64
C LEU A 513 24.16 -14.01 9.88
N MET A 514 24.53 -12.84 10.36
CA MET A 514 23.72 -11.61 10.34
C MET A 514 24.44 -10.68 9.37
N ILE A 515 23.80 -10.31 8.26
CA ILE A 515 23.96 -9.08 7.43
C ILE A 515 23.25 -9.31 6.08
N GLY A 516 22.22 -8.49 5.81
CA GLY A 516 21.83 -7.92 4.51
C GLY A 516 21.53 -8.82 3.30
N ILE A 517 20.29 -9.34 3.19
CA ILE A 517 19.74 -9.84 1.91
C ILE A 517 19.29 -8.68 0.98
N THR A 518 19.06 -7.48 1.54
CA THR A 518 18.68 -6.27 0.79
C THR A 518 19.82 -5.71 -0.05
N ASP A 519 21.07 -5.79 0.43
CA ASP A 519 22.26 -5.37 -0.34
C ASP A 519 22.48 -6.27 -1.57
N ILE A 520 22.17 -7.56 -1.46
CA ILE A 520 22.27 -8.54 -2.55
C ILE A 520 21.22 -8.24 -3.64
N TRP A 521 20.03 -7.75 -3.28
CA TRP A 521 18.98 -7.46 -4.25
C TRP A 521 19.17 -6.12 -4.97
N MET A 522 19.65 -5.09 -4.25
CA MET A 522 20.05 -3.82 -4.87
C MET A 522 21.25 -4.03 -5.83
N MET A 523 22.18 -4.93 -5.48
CA MET A 523 23.25 -5.40 -6.36
C MET A 523 22.73 -6.11 -7.63
N ILE A 524 21.69 -6.93 -7.54
CA ILE A 524 21.12 -7.68 -8.67
C ILE A 524 20.41 -6.76 -9.68
N ASN A 525 19.70 -5.72 -9.22
CA ASN A 525 18.94 -4.83 -10.11
C ASN A 525 19.75 -3.62 -10.62
N VAL A 526 20.64 -3.04 -9.81
CA VAL A 526 21.54 -1.95 -10.25
C VAL A 526 22.66 -2.50 -11.14
N GLY A 527 23.21 -3.69 -10.81
CA GLY A 527 24.20 -4.39 -11.62
C GLY A 527 23.67 -4.87 -12.99
N ARG A 528 22.41 -5.36 -13.05
CA ARG A 528 21.77 -5.80 -14.31
C ARG A 528 21.57 -4.69 -15.33
N ARG A 529 21.28 -3.45 -14.90
CA ARG A 529 21.05 -2.32 -15.84
C ARG A 529 22.33 -1.54 -16.15
N GLY A 530 23.24 -1.41 -15.18
CA GLY A 530 24.51 -0.68 -15.36
C GLY A 530 25.53 -1.40 -16.25
N LEU A 531 25.79 -2.70 -16.02
CA LEU A 531 26.79 -3.44 -16.81
C LEU A 531 26.28 -3.91 -18.18
N ASN A 532 24.99 -4.29 -18.31
CA ASN A 532 24.45 -4.67 -19.63
C ASN A 532 24.42 -3.49 -20.62
N GLY A 533 24.27 -2.25 -20.13
CA GLY A 533 24.43 -1.05 -20.92
C GLY A 533 25.89 -0.70 -21.24
N PHE A 534 26.86 -1.26 -20.51
CA PHE A 534 28.29 -1.00 -20.67
C PHE A 534 28.98 -2.02 -21.60
N ILE A 535 28.46 -3.26 -21.72
CA ILE A 535 29.09 -4.38 -22.47
C ILE A 535 28.25 -4.80 -23.71
N GLY A 536 27.39 -3.92 -24.23
CA GLY A 536 26.79 -4.11 -25.56
C GLY A 536 26.03 -5.43 -25.81
N GLY A 537 25.38 -6.01 -24.80
CA GLY A 537 24.47 -7.15 -24.97
C GLY A 537 25.10 -8.53 -25.24
N TYR A 538 26.38 -8.75 -24.91
CA TYR A 538 27.10 -9.99 -25.30
C TYR A 538 27.11 -11.16 -24.28
N GLY A 539 26.30 -11.15 -23.21
CA GLY A 539 26.20 -12.31 -22.30
C GLY A 539 25.33 -12.11 -21.05
N VAL A 540 25.07 -13.20 -20.30
CA VAL A 540 24.26 -13.21 -19.07
C VAL A 540 25.10 -13.80 -17.93
N ALA A 541 25.29 -13.04 -16.84
CA ALA A 541 25.98 -13.53 -15.63
C ALA A 541 25.17 -14.67 -14.97
N ARG A 542 25.84 -15.77 -14.59
CA ARG A 542 25.14 -16.95 -14.09
C ARG A 542 25.11 -17.08 -12.57
N ARG A 543 26.18 -16.71 -11.84
CA ARG A 543 26.27 -16.98 -10.39
C ARG A 543 27.15 -15.98 -9.63
N TYR A 544 26.77 -15.71 -8.38
CA TYR A 544 27.49 -14.88 -7.40
C TYR A 544 27.58 -15.64 -6.07
N TYR A 545 28.77 -15.73 -5.49
CA TYR A 545 28.93 -16.23 -4.13
C TYR A 545 30.12 -15.55 -3.44
N GLN A 546 29.96 -15.33 -2.13
CA GLN A 546 31.00 -14.79 -1.27
C GLN A 546 31.81 -15.95 -0.67
N GLU A 547 33.08 -16.08 -1.06
CA GLU A 547 34.03 -16.97 -0.39
C GLU A 547 34.90 -16.09 0.52
N LYS A 548 35.24 -16.51 1.75
CA LYS A 548 36.22 -15.72 2.52
C LYS A 548 37.61 -16.07 1.98
N PRO A 549 38.42 -15.11 1.48
CA PRO A 549 38.34 -13.66 1.70
C PRO A 549 37.96 -12.79 0.48
N TYR A 550 37.35 -13.33 -0.59
CA TYR A 550 37.07 -12.63 -1.86
C TYR A 550 35.68 -12.85 -2.47
N ILE A 551 35.24 -11.91 -3.31
CA ILE A 551 33.99 -12.06 -4.09
C ILE A 551 34.32 -12.71 -5.43
N ARG A 552 33.81 -13.93 -5.68
CA ARG A 552 33.97 -14.63 -6.96
C ARG A 552 32.77 -14.34 -7.87
N MET A 553 33.07 -13.97 -9.11
CA MET A 553 32.09 -13.78 -10.18
C MET A 553 32.38 -14.75 -11.32
N GLU A 554 31.36 -15.33 -11.94
CA GLU A 554 31.49 -16.24 -13.09
C GLU A 554 30.57 -15.79 -14.24
N TRP A 555 31.10 -15.78 -15.48
CA TRP A 555 30.41 -15.27 -16.66
C TRP A 555 30.41 -16.31 -17.79
N ASP A 556 29.30 -16.40 -18.54
CA ASP A 556 29.20 -17.14 -19.80
C ASP A 556 29.04 -16.12 -20.95
N ALA A 557 29.97 -16.11 -21.91
CA ALA A 557 29.96 -15.15 -23.02
C ALA A 557 29.88 -15.84 -24.37
N LYS A 558 28.74 -15.71 -25.06
CA LYS A 558 28.62 -16.13 -26.47
C LYS A 558 29.08 -14.96 -27.35
N LYS A 559 30.31 -15.05 -27.88
CA LYS A 559 30.88 -14.26 -29.01
C LYS A 559 31.54 -12.91 -28.69
N ALA A 560 32.55 -12.86 -27.82
CA ALA A 560 33.45 -11.70 -27.72
C ALA A 560 34.89 -12.10 -28.07
N SER A 561 35.62 -11.22 -28.77
CA SER A 561 37.02 -11.45 -29.15
C SER A 561 37.97 -11.20 -27.97
N LYS A 562 39.17 -11.78 -28.02
CA LYS A 562 40.17 -11.63 -26.95
C LYS A 562 40.53 -10.16 -26.66
N GLY A 563 40.67 -9.35 -27.71
CA GLY A 563 40.99 -7.92 -27.56
C GLY A 563 39.89 -7.09 -26.90
N GLU A 564 38.63 -7.45 -27.07
CA GLU A 564 37.51 -6.80 -26.38
C GLU A 564 37.50 -7.12 -24.90
N TRP A 565 37.92 -8.34 -24.51
CA TRP A 565 38.08 -8.73 -23.11
C TRP A 565 39.27 -8.04 -22.43
N ASP A 566 40.41 -7.97 -23.11
CA ASP A 566 41.60 -7.29 -22.57
C ASP A 566 41.29 -5.81 -22.28
N MET A 567 40.50 -5.15 -23.13
CA MET A 567 40.07 -3.77 -22.95
C MET A 567 39.10 -3.57 -21.78
N VAL A 568 38.23 -4.55 -21.49
CA VAL A 568 37.34 -4.53 -20.31
C VAL A 568 38.14 -4.72 -19.02
N ILE A 569 39.11 -5.64 -19.04
CA ILE A 569 39.99 -5.92 -17.89
C ILE A 569 40.86 -4.70 -17.56
N ASP A 570 41.47 -4.06 -18.57
CA ASP A 570 42.32 -2.88 -18.35
C ASP A 570 41.54 -1.67 -17.83
N LYS A 571 40.29 -1.49 -18.29
CA LYS A 571 39.40 -0.44 -17.74
C LYS A 571 38.99 -0.72 -16.30
N MET A 572 38.73 -1.98 -15.94
CA MET A 572 38.42 -2.34 -14.56
C MET A 572 39.63 -2.16 -13.64
N ARG A 573 40.84 -2.45 -14.12
CA ARG A 573 42.09 -2.11 -13.39
C ARG A 573 42.23 -0.61 -13.14
N ALA A 574 41.91 0.22 -14.15
CA ALA A 574 41.98 1.68 -14.01
C ALA A 574 40.96 2.24 -13.00
N ILE A 575 39.78 1.63 -12.87
CA ILE A 575 38.74 2.05 -11.90
C ILE A 575 39.16 1.76 -10.45
N CYS A 576 39.94 0.70 -10.24
CA CYS A 576 40.20 0.20 -8.89
C CYS A 576 41.49 0.76 -8.27
N GLY A 577 42.34 1.44 -9.04
CA GLY A 577 43.61 2.00 -8.53
C GLY A 577 44.68 0.93 -8.28
N ASN A 578 45.95 1.36 -8.29
CA ASN A 578 47.13 0.48 -8.25
C ASN A 578 47.42 -0.17 -6.88
N ASP A 579 46.62 0.12 -5.84
CA ASP A 579 46.82 -0.41 -4.48
C ASP A 579 46.11 -1.75 -4.21
N HIS A 580 45.41 -2.31 -5.20
CA HIS A 580 44.73 -3.60 -5.07
C HIS A 580 45.45 -4.68 -5.89
N THR A 581 45.80 -5.79 -5.21
CA THR A 581 46.49 -6.91 -5.84
C THR A 581 45.51 -7.72 -6.68
N TYR A 582 45.58 -7.58 -8.01
CA TYR A 582 44.89 -8.46 -8.95
C TYR A 582 45.61 -9.82 -9.00
N ILE A 583 44.98 -10.88 -8.51
CA ILE A 583 45.42 -12.27 -8.76
C ILE A 583 44.43 -12.88 -9.76
N GLY A 584 44.62 -12.59 -11.05
CA GLY A 584 43.89 -13.29 -12.10
C GLY A 584 44.62 -14.57 -12.46
N ASP A 585 44.10 -15.72 -12.03
CA ASP A 585 44.53 -16.99 -12.58
C ASP A 585 43.79 -17.22 -13.93
N THR A 586 44.54 -17.16 -15.04
CA THR A 586 44.03 -17.45 -16.39
C THR A 586 44.20 -18.93 -16.77
N THR A 587 44.63 -19.81 -15.86
CA THR A 587 45.01 -21.20 -16.18
C THR A 587 43.85 -22.12 -16.59
N GLY A 588 42.61 -21.62 -16.65
CA GLY A 588 41.43 -22.40 -17.01
C GLY A 588 40.92 -22.28 -18.45
N MET A 589 41.66 -21.76 -19.44
CA MET A 589 41.18 -21.74 -20.84
C MET A 589 41.19 -23.15 -21.46
N ARG A 590 40.14 -23.96 -21.25
CA ARG A 590 39.93 -25.20 -22.01
C ARG A 590 39.11 -24.94 -23.26
N TRP A 591 39.79 -24.98 -24.41
CA TRP A 591 39.16 -24.93 -25.74
C TRP A 591 38.48 -26.27 -26.06
N ARG A 592 37.14 -26.30 -26.08
CA ARG A 592 36.36 -27.35 -26.75
C ARG A 592 35.35 -26.68 -27.70
N GLY A 593 35.20 -27.26 -28.89
CA GLY A 593 34.67 -26.61 -30.10
C GLY A 593 33.34 -25.83 -29.99
N ARG A 594 33.22 -24.87 -30.93
CA ARG A 594 32.06 -24.09 -31.43
C ARG A 594 31.01 -23.50 -30.47
N GLU A 595 31.17 -23.59 -29.15
CA GLU A 595 30.51 -22.67 -28.22
C GLU A 595 31.55 -22.14 -27.23
N HIS A 596 31.73 -20.82 -27.23
CA HIS A 596 32.71 -20.16 -26.36
C HIS A 596 32.11 -19.99 -24.96
N ILE A 597 32.74 -20.61 -23.97
CA ILE A 597 32.47 -20.40 -22.54
C ILE A 597 33.79 -19.92 -21.94
N VAL A 598 33.80 -18.72 -21.34
CA VAL A 598 34.99 -18.12 -20.73
C VAL A 598 34.69 -17.87 -19.27
N ASN A 599 35.19 -18.73 -18.38
CA ASN A 599 35.12 -18.50 -16.95
C ASN A 599 36.18 -17.48 -16.53
N VAL A 600 35.77 -16.26 -16.22
CA VAL A 600 36.64 -15.24 -15.60
C VAL A 600 36.33 -15.21 -14.11
N VAL A 601 37.31 -15.56 -13.28
CA VAL A 601 37.24 -15.46 -11.81
C VAL A 601 37.95 -14.17 -11.39
N MET A 602 37.25 -13.31 -10.65
CA MET A 602 37.86 -12.14 -10.00
C MET A 602 37.86 -12.35 -8.49
N GLU A 603 38.90 -11.91 -7.80
CA GLU A 603 39.04 -12.00 -6.34
C GLU A 603 39.42 -10.62 -5.76
N TYR A 604 38.77 -10.20 -4.68
CA TYR A 604 38.96 -8.89 -4.01
C TYR A 604 39.33 -9.08 -2.54
N LEU A 605 40.30 -8.32 -2.03
CA LEU A 605 40.62 -8.23 -0.60
C LEU A 605 40.19 -6.88 -0.02
N LYS A 606 39.59 -6.91 1.17
CA LYS A 606 38.84 -5.80 1.79
C LYS A 606 39.75 -4.80 2.52
N SER A 607 39.63 -3.51 2.23
CA SER A 607 40.01 -2.43 3.16
C SER A 607 39.01 -1.26 3.10
N GLY A 608 38.46 -0.91 4.26
CA GLY A 608 37.99 0.44 4.60
C GLY A 608 36.67 0.94 4.01
N ASP A 609 36.49 0.91 2.69
CA ASP A 609 35.43 1.67 2.04
C ASP A 609 34.21 0.83 1.64
N SER A 610 33.03 1.45 1.66
CA SER A 610 31.80 0.81 1.17
C SER A 610 31.84 0.70 -0.35
N ILE A 611 31.42 -0.44 -0.91
CA ILE A 611 31.32 -0.67 -2.37
C ILE A 611 30.45 0.40 -3.06
N LEU A 612 29.48 0.98 -2.33
CA LEU A 612 28.63 2.07 -2.80
C LEU A 612 29.44 3.36 -3.05
N GLN A 613 30.48 3.62 -2.25
CA GLN A 613 31.38 4.76 -2.41
C GLN A 613 32.16 4.66 -3.74
N VAL A 614 32.69 3.47 -4.03
CA VAL A 614 33.41 3.16 -5.28
C VAL A 614 32.52 3.34 -6.52
N PHE A 615 31.25 2.91 -6.45
CA PHE A 615 30.28 3.10 -7.53
C PHE A 615 29.82 4.56 -7.70
N THR A 616 29.72 5.31 -6.60
CA THR A 616 29.35 6.72 -6.61
C THR A 616 30.46 7.58 -7.22
N ASP A 617 31.72 7.26 -6.92
CA ASP A 617 32.88 7.95 -7.49
C ASP A 617 33.06 7.63 -8.98
N ALA A 618 32.79 6.39 -9.41
CA ALA A 618 32.77 6.02 -10.83
C ALA A 618 31.67 6.74 -11.63
N LEU A 619 30.50 7.01 -11.02
CA LEU A 619 29.42 7.79 -11.65
C LEU A 619 29.71 9.29 -11.70
N ARG A 620 30.39 9.85 -10.69
CA ARG A 620 30.85 11.26 -10.69
C ARG A 620 31.87 11.54 -11.79
N ILE A 621 32.81 10.63 -12.04
CA ILE A 621 33.84 10.79 -13.09
C ILE A 621 33.22 10.82 -14.50
N ARG A 622 32.08 10.13 -14.73
CA ARG A 622 31.34 10.18 -16.00
C ARG A 622 30.71 11.55 -16.28
N GLN A 623 30.43 12.35 -15.25
CA GLN A 623 29.93 13.72 -15.40
C GLN A 623 31.05 14.73 -15.67
N SER A 624 32.29 14.45 -15.26
CA SER A 624 33.44 15.34 -15.51
C SER A 624 34.17 15.09 -16.83
N SER A 625 33.87 13.99 -17.54
CA SER A 625 34.50 13.63 -18.82
C SER A 625 33.56 13.73 -20.03
N LYS A 626 32.48 14.50 -19.91
CA LYS A 626 31.61 14.88 -21.02
C LYS A 626 31.81 16.33 -21.42
#